data_AF-A0A3Q8X4P1-F1
#
_entry.id   AF-A0A3Q8X4P1-F1
#
_cell.length_a   1.000
_cell.length_b   1.000
_cell.length_c   1.000
_cell.angle_alpha   90.00
_cell.angle_beta   90.00
_cell.angle_gamma   90.00
#
_symmetry.space_group_name_H-M   'P 1'
#
loop_
_entity.id
_entity.type
_entity.pdbx_description
1 polymer ?
#
loop_
_entity_poly.entity_id
_entity_poly.type
_entity_poly.pdbx_seq_one_letter_code
_entity_poly.pdbx_strand_id
1 'polypeptide(L)'
;MEAASIKQPFNWRALGYLILFMVSFIFGLQLVNNAFNLKIPENDIPGMAENLLVSVLLLFFSKDIRAQFMIHLHKRNIVIGMSLGICFGLLDLVLSYGYQFAPYIFGHAPIPVGSHQVTYDDTITRTGLLLSVGIPAIYEEILARFLPYAGLFVYLKRRIENVNNKSKIINRFEKNLYQKLFIEDNKRYKWMWLFVTAFLFSAAHGLSLISLPLYFFSGIFCGFLFLRYGYLSAVMAHLTFNVLSSPAQDYFIKIIHQLT
;
A
#
# COMPACT_ATOMS: atom_id res chain seq x y z
N MET A 1 18.16 33.04 -26.29
CA MET A 1 18.66 31.85 -25.57
C MET A 1 17.58 30.79 -25.61
N GLU A 2 17.66 29.89 -26.58
CA GLU A 2 16.75 28.75 -26.70
C GLU A 2 17.02 27.76 -25.57
N ALA A 3 15.97 27.34 -24.87
CA ALA A 3 16.04 26.25 -23.92
C ALA A 3 16.31 24.96 -24.68
N ALA A 4 17.56 24.49 -24.66
CA ALA A 4 17.91 23.18 -25.16
C ALA A 4 17.07 22.14 -24.42
N SER A 5 16.06 21.57 -25.09
CA SER A 5 15.30 20.45 -24.54
C SER A 5 16.24 19.26 -24.49
N ILE A 6 16.77 18.96 -23.31
CA ILE A 6 17.50 17.72 -23.07
C ILE A 6 16.47 16.58 -23.11
N LYS A 7 16.17 16.09 -24.33
CA LYS A 7 15.50 14.81 -24.50
C LYS A 7 16.55 13.75 -24.14
N GLN A 8 16.54 13.29 -22.88
CA GLN A 8 17.30 12.09 -22.57
C GLN A 8 16.79 10.96 -23.48
N PRO A 9 17.67 10.32 -24.28
CA PRO A 9 17.25 9.26 -25.18
C PRO A 9 16.67 8.10 -24.35
N PHE A 10 15.59 7.52 -24.86
CA PHE A 10 14.95 6.38 -24.22
C PHE A 10 15.95 5.21 -24.11
N ASN A 11 16.14 4.70 -22.89
CA ASN A 11 17.13 3.67 -22.62
C ASN A 11 16.55 2.28 -22.92
N TRP A 12 16.65 1.85 -24.18
CA TRP A 12 16.19 0.54 -24.65
C TRP A 12 16.81 -0.64 -23.89
N ARG A 13 18.03 -0.50 -23.35
CA ARG A 13 18.65 -1.56 -22.54
C ARG A 13 17.94 -1.72 -21.20
N ALA A 14 17.57 -0.61 -20.56
CA ALA A 14 16.79 -0.65 -19.33
C ALA A 14 15.41 -1.29 -19.54
N LEU A 15 14.75 -0.99 -20.67
CA LEU A 15 13.50 -1.66 -21.06
C LEU A 15 13.73 -3.17 -21.28
N GLY A 16 14.80 -3.57 -21.96
CA GLY A 16 15.14 -4.98 -22.17
C GLY A 16 15.35 -5.74 -20.85
N TYR A 17 16.08 -5.17 -19.89
CA TYR A 17 16.24 -5.77 -18.55
C TYR A 17 14.92 -5.86 -17.79
N LEU A 18 14.05 -4.88 -17.96
CA LEU A 18 12.74 -4.88 -17.34
C LEU A 18 11.85 -6.03 -17.85
N ILE A 19 11.78 -6.18 -19.17
CA ILE A 19 11.02 -7.26 -19.81
C ILE A 19 11.59 -8.62 -19.39
N LEU A 20 12.92 -8.77 -19.40
CA LEU A 20 13.55 -10.01 -18.96
C LEU A 20 13.21 -10.32 -17.51
N PHE A 21 13.27 -9.32 -16.62
CA PHE A 21 12.88 -9.47 -15.22
C PHE A 21 11.43 -9.93 -15.07
N MET A 22 10.48 -9.32 -15.79
CA MET A 22 9.07 -9.74 -15.76
C MET A 22 8.89 -11.17 -16.21
N VAL A 23 9.45 -11.52 -17.38
CA VAL A 23 9.32 -12.87 -17.95
C VAL A 23 9.94 -13.90 -17.00
N SER A 24 11.13 -13.62 -16.46
CA SER A 24 11.79 -14.50 -15.48
C SER A 24 11.00 -14.62 -14.18
N PHE A 25 10.36 -13.54 -13.71
CA PHE A 25 9.57 -13.56 -12.48
C PHE A 25 8.26 -14.34 -12.65
N ILE A 26 7.51 -14.09 -13.74
CA ILE A 26 6.30 -14.85 -14.09
C ILE A 26 6.64 -16.33 -14.23
N PHE A 27 7.66 -16.65 -15.02
CA PHE A 27 8.10 -18.02 -15.22
C PHE A 27 8.57 -18.68 -13.92
N GLY A 28 9.33 -17.95 -13.09
CA GLY A 28 9.78 -18.41 -11.79
C GLY A 28 8.62 -18.69 -10.82
N LEU A 29 7.64 -17.77 -10.74
CA LEU A 29 6.44 -17.99 -9.94
C LEU A 29 5.62 -19.18 -10.44
N GLN A 30 5.47 -19.35 -11.76
CA GLN A 30 4.78 -20.50 -12.34
C GLN A 30 5.50 -21.81 -11.99
N LEU A 31 6.84 -21.83 -12.09
CA LEU A 31 7.65 -22.98 -11.71
C LEU A 31 7.50 -23.31 -10.22
N VAL A 32 7.54 -22.31 -9.35
CA VAL A 32 7.35 -22.49 -7.90
C VAL A 32 5.92 -22.96 -7.60
N ASN A 33 4.92 -22.38 -8.26
CA ASN A 33 3.51 -22.76 -8.12
C ASN A 33 3.31 -24.24 -8.48
N ASN A 34 3.90 -24.70 -9.58
CA ASN A 34 3.80 -26.08 -10.06
C ASN A 34 4.64 -27.04 -9.22
N ALA A 35 5.89 -26.70 -8.92
CA ALA A 35 6.83 -27.57 -8.19
C ALA A 35 6.38 -27.83 -6.75
N PHE A 36 5.79 -26.83 -6.09
CA PHE A 36 5.31 -26.96 -4.72
C PHE A 36 3.79 -27.13 -4.63
N ASN A 37 3.10 -27.28 -5.77
CA ASN A 37 1.64 -27.40 -5.85
C ASN A 37 0.93 -26.32 -5.01
N LEU A 38 1.34 -25.06 -5.16
CA LEU A 38 0.83 -23.96 -4.33
C LEU A 38 -0.64 -23.63 -4.65
N LYS A 39 -1.09 -24.01 -5.84
CA LYS A 39 -2.45 -23.83 -6.39
C LYS A 39 -2.87 -22.36 -6.51
N ILE A 40 -1.90 -21.47 -6.73
CA ILE A 40 -2.19 -20.07 -7.10
C ILE A 40 -2.86 -20.09 -8.49
N PRO A 41 -4.01 -19.42 -8.69
CA PRO A 41 -4.64 -19.33 -10.00
C PRO A 41 -3.68 -18.73 -11.03
N GLU A 42 -3.59 -19.34 -12.22
CA GLU A 42 -2.65 -18.91 -13.26
C GLU A 42 -2.90 -17.46 -13.70
N ASN A 43 -4.15 -17.00 -13.63
CA ASN A 43 -4.54 -15.63 -13.97
C ASN A 43 -4.03 -14.59 -12.95
N ASP A 44 -3.72 -14.98 -11.71
CA ASP A 44 -3.27 -14.06 -10.67
C ASP A 44 -1.75 -13.80 -10.76
N ILE A 45 -0.99 -14.75 -11.32
CA ILE A 45 0.48 -14.68 -11.42
C ILE A 45 0.95 -13.48 -12.27
N PRO A 46 0.37 -13.19 -13.45
CA PRO A 46 0.68 -11.96 -14.19
C PRO A 46 0.42 -10.69 -13.37
N GLY A 47 -0.69 -10.62 -12.64
CA GLY A 47 -1.02 -9.46 -11.79
C GLY A 47 0.00 -9.26 -10.66
N MET A 48 0.48 -10.34 -10.04
CA MET A 48 1.57 -10.27 -9.06
C MET A 48 2.87 -9.74 -9.67
N ALA A 49 3.19 -10.16 -10.90
CA ALA A 49 4.37 -9.68 -11.61
C ALA A 49 4.28 -8.20 -11.99
N GLU A 50 3.11 -7.73 -12.42
CA GLU A 50 2.83 -6.32 -12.69
C GLU A 50 3.01 -5.46 -11.44
N ASN A 51 2.46 -5.90 -10.31
CA ASN A 51 2.58 -5.23 -9.02
C ASN A 51 4.05 -5.09 -8.57
N LEU A 52 4.83 -6.16 -8.73
CA LEU A 52 6.24 -6.17 -8.39
C LEU A 52 7.08 -5.33 -9.39
N LEU A 53 6.70 -5.33 -10.67
CA LEU A 53 7.33 -4.51 -11.70
C LEU A 53 7.24 -3.03 -11.38
N VAL A 54 6.06 -2.53 -11.04
CA VAL A 54 5.85 -1.12 -10.69
C VAL A 54 6.72 -0.75 -9.49
N SER A 55 6.78 -1.64 -8.50
CA SER A 55 7.63 -1.48 -7.31
C SER A 55 9.11 -1.38 -7.68
N VAL A 56 9.60 -2.23 -8.58
CA VAL A 56 10.98 -2.22 -9.10
C VAL A 56 11.24 -0.97 -9.94
N LEU A 57 10.35 -0.61 -10.88
CA LEU A 57 10.45 0.59 -11.70
C LEU A 57 10.66 1.85 -10.86
N LEU A 58 9.88 2.00 -9.79
CA LEU A 58 9.95 3.15 -8.91
C LEU A 58 11.30 3.27 -8.20
N LEU A 59 11.93 2.14 -7.85
CA LEU A 59 13.24 2.11 -7.17
C LEU A 59 14.42 2.28 -8.14
N PHE A 60 14.29 1.83 -9.39
CA PHE A 60 15.40 1.87 -10.34
C PHE A 60 15.50 3.20 -11.09
N PHE A 61 14.38 3.84 -11.45
CA PHE A 61 14.39 4.96 -12.40
C PHE A 61 14.53 6.35 -11.77
N SER A 62 14.31 6.51 -10.46
CA SER A 62 14.48 7.80 -9.78
C SER A 62 15.39 7.69 -8.56
N LYS A 63 16.59 8.29 -8.65
CA LYS A 63 17.56 8.34 -7.55
C LYS A 63 16.95 8.96 -6.28
N ASP A 64 16.14 10.01 -6.45
CA ASP A 64 15.49 10.68 -5.32
C ASP A 64 14.43 9.78 -4.66
N ILE A 65 13.61 9.09 -5.44
CA ILE A 65 12.59 8.15 -4.91
C ILE A 65 13.28 6.98 -4.22
N ARG A 66 14.33 6.40 -4.82
CA ARG A 66 15.12 5.34 -4.20
C ARG A 66 15.72 5.78 -2.86
N ALA A 67 16.28 6.99 -2.81
CA ALA A 67 16.82 7.54 -1.55
C ALA A 67 15.72 7.68 -0.49
N GLN A 68 14.54 8.18 -0.87
CA GLN A 68 13.39 8.25 0.03
C GLN A 68 12.93 6.86 0.48
N PHE A 69 12.94 5.86 -0.40
CA PHE A 69 12.58 4.49 -0.04
C PHE A 69 13.52 3.94 1.02
N MET A 70 14.84 4.08 0.84
CA MET A 70 15.81 3.61 1.84
C MET A 70 15.65 4.30 3.20
N ILE A 71 15.32 5.59 3.22
CA ILE A 71 15.03 6.34 4.46
C ILE A 71 13.74 5.83 5.13
N HIS A 72 12.76 5.43 4.34
CA HIS A 72 11.44 5.03 4.82
C HIS A 72 11.27 3.52 4.99
N LEU A 73 12.22 2.70 4.54
CA LEU A 73 12.15 1.25 4.62
C LEU A 73 11.93 0.80 6.07
N HIS A 74 12.79 1.30 6.97
CA HIS A 74 12.61 1.24 8.42
C HIS A 74 13.09 2.57 9.05
N LYS A 75 12.25 3.21 9.86
CA LYS A 75 12.61 4.47 10.55
C LYS A 75 13.03 4.28 12.01
N ARG A 76 12.70 3.12 12.57
CA ARG A 76 12.93 2.77 13.98
C ARG A 76 13.48 1.35 14.06
N ASN A 77 13.69 0.87 15.28
CA ASN A 77 14.02 -0.54 15.52
C ASN A 77 13.04 -1.42 14.74
N ILE A 78 13.58 -2.23 13.82
CA ILE A 78 12.81 -3.04 12.88
C ILE A 78 11.90 -4.03 13.61
N VAL A 79 12.38 -4.62 14.71
CA VAL A 79 11.61 -5.56 15.52
C VAL A 79 10.39 -4.87 16.11
N ILE A 80 10.57 -3.70 16.74
CA ILE A 80 9.46 -2.91 17.28
C ILE A 80 8.46 -2.50 16.19
N GLY A 81 8.96 -2.06 15.04
CA GLY A 81 8.11 -1.67 13.91
C GLY A 81 7.28 -2.84 13.38
N MET A 82 7.88 -4.02 13.22
CA MET A 82 7.18 -5.21 12.76
C MET A 82 6.17 -5.70 13.79
N SER A 83 6.54 -5.79 15.08
CA SER A 83 5.63 -6.19 16.15
C SER A 83 4.42 -5.26 16.26
N LEU A 84 4.64 -3.93 16.21
CA LEU A 84 3.54 -2.97 16.21
C LEU A 84 2.69 -3.07 14.95
N GLY A 85 3.30 -3.36 13.79
CA GLY A 85 2.56 -3.64 12.56
C GLY A 85 1.58 -4.79 12.75
N ILE A 86 2.04 -5.93 13.27
CA ILE A 86 1.20 -7.09 13.58
C ILE A 86 0.07 -6.73 14.55
N CYS A 87 0.39 -6.03 15.66
CA CYS A 87 -0.63 -5.62 16.64
C CYS A 87 -1.70 -4.71 16.02
N PHE A 88 -1.31 -3.75 15.19
CA PHE A 88 -2.25 -2.86 14.51
C PHE A 88 -3.06 -3.59 13.45
N GLY A 89 -2.48 -4.55 12.72
CA GLY A 89 -3.22 -5.41 11.79
C GLY A 89 -4.28 -6.26 12.49
N LEU A 90 -3.96 -6.83 13.65
CA LEU A 90 -4.94 -7.55 14.48
C LEU A 90 -6.04 -6.64 15.02
N LEU A 91 -5.68 -5.41 15.43
CA LEU A 91 -6.66 -4.42 15.88
C LEU A 91 -7.59 -4.02 14.74
N ASP A 92 -7.04 -3.75 13.56
CA ASP A 92 -7.80 -3.41 12.35
C ASP A 92 -8.77 -4.53 11.97
N LEU A 93 -8.31 -5.78 12.06
CA LEU A 93 -9.12 -6.97 11.82
C LEU A 93 -10.35 -7.00 12.73
N VAL A 94 -10.15 -6.84 14.05
CA VAL A 94 -11.25 -6.84 15.03
C VAL A 94 -12.23 -5.68 14.77
N LEU A 95 -11.71 -4.47 14.51
CA LEU A 95 -12.56 -3.30 14.26
C LEU A 95 -13.33 -3.40 12.95
N SER A 96 -12.68 -3.86 11.89
CA SER A 96 -13.29 -4.00 10.56
C SER A 96 -14.38 -5.06 10.56
N TYR A 97 -14.09 -6.27 11.08
CA TYR A 97 -15.09 -7.33 11.15
C TYR A 97 -16.20 -7.01 12.17
N GLY A 98 -15.86 -6.38 13.29
CA GLY A 98 -16.85 -5.90 14.25
C GLY A 98 -17.82 -4.91 13.61
N TYR A 99 -17.33 -3.95 12.83
CA TYR A 99 -18.17 -3.02 12.09
C TYR A 99 -18.98 -3.71 10.99
N GLN A 100 -18.33 -4.58 10.20
CA GLN A 100 -18.94 -5.27 9.07
C GLN A 100 -20.13 -6.12 9.50
N PHE A 101 -19.99 -6.86 10.60
CA PHE A 101 -20.98 -7.81 11.08
C PHE A 101 -21.91 -7.25 12.17
N ALA A 102 -21.70 -6.01 12.65
CA ALA A 102 -22.60 -5.38 13.62
C ALA A 102 -24.09 -5.41 13.20
N PRO A 103 -24.46 -5.16 11.92
CA PRO A 103 -25.87 -5.25 11.51
C PRO A 103 -26.46 -6.66 11.65
N TYR A 104 -25.64 -7.70 11.56
CA TYR A 104 -26.06 -9.10 11.64
C TYR A 104 -26.66 -9.45 13.00
N ILE A 105 -26.16 -8.81 14.08
CA ILE A 105 -26.72 -8.93 15.45
C ILE A 105 -28.18 -8.44 15.52
N PHE A 106 -28.56 -7.52 14.63
CA PHE A 106 -29.91 -6.96 14.56
C PHE A 106 -30.78 -7.60 13.46
N GLY A 107 -30.35 -8.73 12.89
CA GLY A 107 -31.09 -9.44 11.84
C GLY A 107 -30.98 -8.80 10.44
N HIS A 108 -30.03 -7.89 10.24
CA HIS A 108 -29.74 -7.31 8.92
C HIS A 108 -28.58 -8.02 8.23
N ALA A 109 -28.46 -7.87 6.91
CA ALA A 109 -27.31 -8.38 6.17
C ALA A 109 -26.02 -7.67 6.62
N PRO A 110 -24.87 -8.37 6.62
CA PRO A 110 -23.58 -7.75 6.91
C PRO A 110 -23.24 -6.67 5.88
N ILE A 111 -22.44 -5.70 6.29
CA ILE A 111 -21.95 -4.65 5.38
C ILE A 111 -21.12 -5.32 4.28
N PRO A 112 -21.43 -5.07 2.99
CA PRO A 112 -20.63 -5.63 1.91
C PRO A 112 -19.24 -4.99 1.90
N VAL A 113 -18.23 -5.80 1.61
CA VAL A 113 -16.89 -5.30 1.26
C VAL A 113 -16.93 -4.69 -0.14
N GLY A 114 -16.04 -3.74 -0.39
CA GLY A 114 -15.76 -3.16 -1.70
C GLY A 114 -15.19 -4.17 -2.70
N SER A 115 -14.95 -3.71 -3.92
CA SER A 115 -14.48 -4.55 -5.02
C SER A 115 -13.01 -4.99 -4.86
N HIS A 116 -12.61 -6.03 -5.60
CA HIS A 116 -11.23 -6.54 -5.71
C HIS A 116 -10.62 -7.15 -4.43
N GLN A 117 -11.45 -7.60 -3.49
CA GLN A 117 -10.96 -8.41 -2.37
C GLN A 117 -10.65 -9.84 -2.84
N VAL A 118 -9.56 -10.42 -2.33
CA VAL A 118 -9.23 -11.83 -2.58
C VAL A 118 -10.33 -12.69 -1.96
N THR A 119 -11.10 -13.37 -2.79
CA THR A 119 -12.04 -14.39 -2.33
C THR A 119 -11.24 -15.65 -2.03
N TYR A 120 -11.35 -16.13 -0.79
CA TYR A 120 -10.70 -17.35 -0.35
C TYR A 120 -11.30 -18.54 -1.08
N ASP A 121 -10.46 -19.28 -1.78
CA ASP A 121 -10.77 -20.61 -2.28
C ASP A 121 -10.02 -21.63 -1.41
N ASP A 122 -10.77 -22.56 -0.81
CA ASP A 122 -10.24 -23.66 0.02
C ASP A 122 -9.25 -24.56 -0.73
N THR A 123 -9.17 -24.40 -2.07
CA THR A 123 -8.22 -25.14 -2.87
C THR A 123 -6.79 -24.62 -2.74
N ILE A 124 -6.53 -23.36 -2.38
CA ILE A 124 -5.19 -22.75 -2.34
C ILE A 124 -4.42 -23.22 -1.08
N THR A 125 -3.13 -23.54 -1.23
CA THR A 125 -2.27 -23.89 -0.07
C THR A 125 -1.99 -22.67 0.82
N ARG A 126 -1.65 -22.86 2.10
CA ARG A 126 -1.27 -21.73 2.99
C ARG A 126 -0.13 -20.87 2.44
N THR A 127 0.87 -21.50 1.83
CA THR A 127 1.99 -20.80 1.20
C THR A 127 1.55 -20.07 -0.06
N GLY A 128 0.69 -20.70 -0.89
CA GLY A 128 0.08 -20.06 -2.04
C GLY A 128 -0.74 -18.82 -1.65
N LEU A 129 -1.57 -18.95 -0.61
CA LEU A 129 -2.37 -17.86 -0.06
C LEU A 129 -1.47 -16.71 0.43
N LEU A 130 -0.40 -17.00 1.18
CA LEU A 130 0.54 -15.99 1.66
C LEU A 130 1.15 -15.18 0.51
N LEU A 131 1.51 -15.83 -0.59
CA LEU A 131 2.01 -15.15 -1.79
C LEU A 131 0.90 -14.33 -2.46
N SER A 132 -0.29 -14.92 -2.61
CA SER A 132 -1.44 -14.29 -3.26
C SER A 132 -1.96 -13.05 -2.55
N VAL A 133 -1.90 -13.00 -1.22
CA VAL A 133 -2.32 -11.82 -0.46
C VAL A 133 -1.15 -10.90 -0.10
N GLY A 134 0.07 -11.44 -0.03
CA GLY A 134 1.24 -10.69 0.41
C GLY A 134 1.87 -9.83 -0.68
N ILE A 135 1.97 -10.32 -1.91
CA ILE A 135 2.51 -9.53 -3.02
C ILE A 135 1.62 -8.30 -3.31
N PRO A 136 0.29 -8.43 -3.39
CA PRO A 136 -0.60 -7.27 -3.51
C PRO A 136 -0.47 -6.32 -2.32
N ALA A 137 -0.42 -6.80 -1.07
CA ALA A 137 -0.27 -5.93 0.10
C ALA A 137 0.99 -5.05 0.03
N ILE A 138 2.13 -5.62 -0.35
CA ILE A 138 3.38 -4.88 -0.57
C ILE A 138 3.17 -3.78 -1.61
N TYR A 139 2.58 -4.13 -2.75
CA TYR A 139 2.34 -3.19 -3.84
C TYR A 139 1.36 -2.07 -3.46
N GLU A 140 0.26 -2.40 -2.80
CA GLU A 140 -0.72 -1.42 -2.33
C GLU A 140 -0.08 -0.44 -1.34
N GLU A 141 0.77 -0.90 -0.44
CA GLU A 141 1.51 0.00 0.46
C GLU A 141 2.48 0.91 -0.30
N ILE A 142 3.10 0.42 -1.39
CA ILE A 142 3.93 1.25 -2.26
C ILE A 142 3.07 2.33 -2.91
N LEU A 143 1.94 1.98 -3.51
CA LEU A 143 1.12 2.91 -4.27
C LEU A 143 0.35 3.90 -3.40
N ALA A 144 -0.20 3.47 -2.28
CA ALA A 144 -1.10 4.29 -1.48
C ALA A 144 -0.36 5.10 -0.41
N ARG A 145 0.82 4.64 0.04
CA ARG A 145 1.53 5.26 1.18
C ARG A 145 2.88 5.81 0.76
N PHE A 146 3.78 4.95 0.26
CA PHE A 146 5.14 5.38 -0.05
C PHE A 146 5.18 6.36 -1.23
N LEU A 147 4.60 5.99 -2.38
CA LEU A 147 4.68 6.77 -3.61
C LEU A 147 4.02 8.15 -3.49
N PRO A 148 2.84 8.31 -2.86
CA PRO A 148 2.24 9.62 -2.68
C PRO A 148 3.12 10.51 -1.79
N TYR A 149 3.72 9.94 -0.73
CA TYR A 149 4.57 10.71 0.20
C TYR A 149 5.90 11.10 -0.43
N ALA A 150 6.62 10.13 -1.00
CA ALA A 150 7.92 10.35 -1.65
C ALA A 150 7.76 11.14 -2.96
N GLY A 151 6.71 10.87 -3.73
CA GLY A 151 6.35 11.61 -4.93
C GLY A 151 6.08 13.08 -4.62
N LEU A 152 5.30 13.38 -3.58
CA LEU A 152 5.08 14.76 -3.13
C LEU A 152 6.40 15.43 -2.68
N PHE A 153 7.25 14.72 -1.94
CA PHE A 153 8.57 15.22 -1.55
C PHE A 153 9.40 15.63 -2.77
N VAL A 154 9.56 14.73 -3.75
CA VAL A 154 10.38 14.97 -4.94
C VAL A 154 9.77 16.07 -5.81
N TYR A 155 8.45 16.05 -5.98
CA TYR A 155 7.73 17.09 -6.72
C TYR A 155 7.99 18.48 -6.11
N LEU A 156 7.74 18.65 -4.82
CA LEU A 156 7.92 19.93 -4.14
C LEU A 156 9.39 20.36 -4.12
N LYS A 157 10.32 19.44 -3.85
CA LYS A 157 11.75 19.73 -3.86
C LYS A 157 12.20 20.30 -5.22
N ARG A 158 11.87 19.60 -6.32
CA ARG A 158 12.22 20.04 -7.68
C ARG A 158 11.55 21.35 -8.07
N ARG A 159 10.29 21.54 -7.64
CA ARG A 159 9.57 22.80 -7.87
C ARG A 159 10.29 23.95 -7.21
N ILE A 160 10.64 23.80 -5.92
CA ILE A 160 11.34 24.83 -5.15
C ILE A 160 12.73 25.12 -5.72
N GLU A 161 13.50 24.09 -6.13
CA GLU A 161 14.84 24.25 -6.72
C GLU A 161 14.81 24.92 -8.10
N ASN A 162 13.77 24.71 -8.90
CA ASN A 162 13.65 25.25 -10.26
C ASN A 162 12.98 26.64 -10.35
N VAL A 163 12.59 27.25 -9.22
CA VAL A 163 11.91 28.56 -9.26
C VAL A 163 12.90 29.69 -9.53
N ASN A 164 13.15 29.94 -10.81
CA ASN A 164 13.41 31.27 -11.33
C ASN A 164 12.07 32.04 -11.40
N ASN A 165 11.74 32.78 -10.33
CA ASN A 165 10.87 33.98 -10.32
C ASN A 165 9.39 33.93 -10.80
N LYS A 166 8.75 32.79 -11.11
CA LYS A 166 7.44 32.81 -11.82
C LYS A 166 6.12 32.83 -11.01
N SER A 167 6.10 32.89 -9.68
CA SER A 167 4.89 33.23 -8.88
C SER A 167 5.21 33.29 -7.38
N LYS A 168 4.95 34.42 -6.69
CA LYS A 168 5.23 34.57 -5.25
C LYS A 168 4.28 33.76 -4.35
N ILE A 169 3.02 33.56 -4.75
CA ILE A 169 1.97 32.98 -3.88
C ILE A 169 1.98 31.45 -3.91
N ILE A 170 1.97 30.84 -5.10
CA ILE A 170 2.02 29.38 -5.25
C ILE A 170 3.31 28.83 -4.63
N ASN A 171 4.42 29.57 -4.80
CA ASN A 171 5.70 29.24 -4.17
C ASN A 171 5.62 29.28 -2.63
N ARG A 172 4.87 30.21 -2.02
CA ARG A 172 4.75 30.28 -0.55
C ARG A 172 4.01 29.07 0.01
N PHE A 173 2.90 28.64 -0.60
CA PHE A 173 2.17 27.47 -0.14
C PHE A 173 2.98 26.18 -0.33
N GLU A 174 3.52 25.95 -1.53
CA GLU A 174 4.35 24.76 -1.84
C GLU A 174 5.57 24.68 -0.90
N LYS A 175 6.26 25.80 -0.68
CA LYS A 175 7.40 25.88 0.25
C LYS A 175 7.00 25.63 1.70
N ASN A 176 5.89 26.21 2.14
CA ASN A 176 5.39 25.98 3.51
C ASN A 176 4.98 24.52 3.70
N LEU A 177 4.26 23.92 2.75
CA LEU A 177 3.91 22.50 2.78
C LEU A 177 5.17 21.63 2.84
N TYR A 178 6.15 21.91 1.99
CA TYR A 178 7.42 21.18 1.97
C TYR A 178 8.15 21.28 3.32
N GLN A 179 8.30 22.50 3.85
CA GLN A 179 8.97 22.71 5.13
C GLN A 179 8.23 22.04 6.28
N LYS A 180 6.90 22.24 6.39
CA LYS A 180 6.11 21.68 7.50
C LYS A 180 6.04 20.16 7.45
N LEU A 181 5.86 19.56 6.28
CA LEU A 181 5.66 18.11 6.17
C LEU A 181 6.97 17.30 6.18
N PHE A 182 8.04 17.82 5.57
CA PHE A 182 9.27 17.04 5.35
C PHE A 182 10.51 17.54 6.10
N ILE A 183 10.57 18.82 6.49
CA ILE A 183 11.76 19.39 7.16
C ILE A 183 11.52 19.54 8.67
N GLU A 184 10.43 20.20 9.07
CA GLU A 184 10.08 20.43 10.47
C GLU A 184 9.35 19.25 11.12
N ASP A 185 8.95 18.25 10.33
CA ASP A 185 8.21 17.07 10.80
C ASP A 185 6.91 17.42 11.56
N ASN A 186 6.20 18.46 11.11
CA ASN A 186 5.04 19.01 11.83
C ASN A 186 3.89 17.99 11.93
N LYS A 187 3.51 17.67 13.17
CA LYS A 187 2.47 16.66 13.46
C LYS A 187 1.13 16.95 12.80
N ARG A 188 0.69 18.22 12.77
CA ARG A 188 -0.61 18.58 12.17
C ARG A 188 -0.63 18.29 10.67
N TYR A 189 0.45 18.63 9.98
CA TYR A 189 0.59 18.37 8.54
C TYR A 189 0.66 16.87 8.24
N LYS A 190 1.33 16.08 9.09
CA LYS A 190 1.33 14.62 8.98
C LYS A 190 -0.06 14.01 9.15
N TRP A 191 -0.82 14.47 10.14
CA TRP A 191 -2.20 14.01 10.33
C TRP A 191 -3.09 14.39 9.15
N MET A 192 -2.99 15.64 8.66
CA MET A 192 -3.73 16.04 7.46
C MET A 192 -3.37 15.18 6.25
N TRP A 193 -2.07 14.94 6.03
CA TRP A 193 -1.60 14.05 4.96
C TRP A 193 -2.17 12.64 5.11
N LEU A 194 -2.12 12.08 6.32
CA LEU A 194 -2.66 10.78 6.65
C LEU A 194 -4.15 10.65 6.29
N PHE A 195 -4.97 11.62 6.70
CA PHE A 195 -6.40 11.65 6.41
C PHE A 195 -6.69 11.72 4.91
N VAL A 196 -5.94 12.55 4.18
CA VAL A 196 -6.08 12.67 2.71
C VAL A 196 -5.74 11.33 2.04
N THR A 197 -4.62 10.71 2.38
CA THR A 197 -4.22 9.43 1.77
C THR A 197 -5.14 8.28 2.14
N ALA A 198 -5.65 8.23 3.38
CA ALA A 198 -6.60 7.21 3.80
C ALA A 198 -7.95 7.35 3.06
N PHE A 199 -8.41 8.59 2.85
CA PHE A 199 -9.60 8.84 2.04
C PHE A 199 -9.42 8.38 0.59
N LEU A 200 -8.28 8.72 -0.04
CA LEU A 200 -7.98 8.28 -1.40
C LEU A 200 -7.88 6.75 -1.51
N PHE A 201 -7.24 6.10 -0.54
CA PHE A 201 -7.18 4.64 -0.46
C PHE A 201 -8.57 4.01 -0.36
N SER A 202 -9.45 4.59 0.47
CA SER A 202 -10.83 4.12 0.61
C SER A 202 -11.63 4.29 -0.67
N ALA A 203 -11.49 5.45 -1.33
CA ALA A 203 -12.16 5.72 -2.60
C ALA A 203 -11.72 4.76 -3.70
N ALA A 204 -10.47 4.29 -3.69
CA ALA A 204 -9.96 3.30 -4.64
C ALA A 204 -10.61 1.90 -4.47
N HIS A 205 -11.15 1.60 -3.28
CA HIS A 205 -11.87 0.36 -2.97
C HIS A 205 -13.38 0.45 -3.23
N GLY A 206 -13.85 1.58 -3.77
CA GLY A 206 -15.26 1.84 -4.07
C GLY A 206 -15.85 2.96 -3.21
N LEU A 207 -16.84 3.67 -3.77
CA LEU A 207 -17.42 4.89 -3.17
C LEU A 207 -18.65 4.63 -2.28
N SER A 208 -18.87 3.40 -1.81
CA SER A 208 -19.98 3.14 -0.88
C SER A 208 -19.70 3.80 0.46
N LEU A 209 -20.55 4.76 0.86
CA LEU A 209 -20.45 5.43 2.15
C LEU A 209 -20.55 4.45 3.33
N ILE A 210 -21.20 3.30 3.12
CA ILE A 210 -21.38 2.27 4.14
C ILE A 210 -20.08 1.47 4.35
N SER A 211 -19.33 1.18 3.28
CA SER A 211 -18.05 0.45 3.38
C SER A 211 -16.85 1.38 3.59
N LEU A 212 -17.00 2.69 3.39
CA LEU A 212 -15.95 3.69 3.54
C LEU A 212 -15.16 3.54 4.87
N PRO A 213 -15.81 3.37 6.05
CA PRO A 213 -15.08 3.27 7.31
C PRO A 213 -14.10 2.09 7.37
N LEU A 214 -14.43 0.95 6.74
CA LEU A 214 -13.57 -0.25 6.70
C LEU A 214 -12.20 0.09 6.12
N TYR A 215 -12.20 0.70 4.93
CA TYR A 215 -10.96 1.05 4.22
C TYR A 215 -10.28 2.29 4.81
N PHE A 216 -11.07 3.22 5.37
CA PHE A 216 -10.53 4.46 5.91
C PHE A 216 -9.71 4.21 7.15
N PHE A 217 -10.24 3.46 8.13
CA PHE A 217 -9.49 3.15 9.35
C PHE A 217 -8.24 2.31 9.07
N SER A 218 -8.36 1.31 8.18
CA SER A 218 -7.19 0.56 7.72
C SER A 218 -6.14 1.48 7.06
N GLY A 219 -6.59 2.41 6.22
CA GLY A 219 -5.76 3.47 5.63
C GLY A 219 -5.04 4.34 6.66
N ILE A 220 -5.74 4.74 7.73
CA ILE A 220 -5.18 5.52 8.85
C ILE A 220 -4.14 4.70 9.62
N PHE A 221 -4.40 3.43 9.93
CA PHE A 221 -3.46 2.59 10.67
C PHE A 221 -2.19 2.33 9.88
N CYS A 222 -2.30 1.85 8.64
CA CYS A 222 -1.15 1.59 7.78
C CYS A 222 -0.36 2.88 7.51
N GLY A 223 -1.04 4.01 7.24
CA GLY A 223 -0.37 5.29 7.02
C GLY A 223 0.34 5.82 8.28
N PHE A 224 -0.25 5.64 9.47
CA PHE A 224 0.38 6.03 10.73
C PHE A 224 1.66 5.23 10.96
N LEU A 225 1.59 3.91 10.77
CA LEU A 225 2.74 3.02 10.88
C LEU A 225 3.84 3.38 9.88
N PHE A 226 3.47 3.67 8.62
CA PHE A 226 4.40 4.14 7.59
C PHE A 226 5.13 5.41 8.03
N LEU A 227 4.40 6.44 8.47
CA LEU A 227 4.99 7.73 8.84
C LEU A 227 5.88 7.61 10.09
N ARG A 228 5.53 6.75 11.04
CA ARG A 228 6.18 6.63 12.36
C ARG A 228 7.29 5.59 12.43
N TYR A 229 7.09 4.42 11.84
CA TYR A 229 7.95 3.23 11.95
C TYR A 229 8.56 2.81 10.60
N GLY A 230 7.94 3.22 9.49
CA GLY A 230 8.43 2.96 8.14
C GLY A 230 7.55 1.97 7.37
N TYR A 231 7.92 1.77 6.11
CA TYR A 231 7.23 0.95 5.12
C TYR A 231 7.01 -0.48 5.60
N LEU A 232 8.04 -1.14 6.15
CA LEU A 232 7.91 -2.52 6.61
C LEU A 232 6.83 -2.68 7.70
N SER A 233 6.66 -1.69 8.57
CA SER A 233 5.63 -1.73 9.61
C SER A 233 4.22 -1.69 9.03
N ALA A 234 3.99 -0.82 8.04
CA ALA A 234 2.70 -0.74 7.34
C ALA A 234 2.39 -2.02 6.56
N VAL A 235 3.38 -2.57 5.83
CA VAL A 235 3.25 -3.85 5.13
C VAL A 235 2.92 -4.98 6.10
N MET A 236 3.53 -5.01 7.29
CA MET A 236 3.22 -6.02 8.29
C MET A 236 1.81 -5.93 8.84
N ALA A 237 1.28 -4.71 9.05
CA ALA A 237 -0.13 -4.56 9.44
C ALA A 237 -1.08 -5.07 8.36
N HIS A 238 -0.87 -4.63 7.12
CA HIS A 238 -1.70 -5.02 5.98
C HIS A 238 -1.61 -6.53 5.71
N LEU A 239 -0.41 -7.11 5.70
CA LEU A 239 -0.22 -8.55 5.53
C LEU A 239 -0.93 -9.35 6.64
N THR A 240 -0.83 -8.88 7.89
CA THR A 240 -1.49 -9.53 9.03
C THR A 240 -3.02 -9.52 8.85
N PHE A 241 -3.57 -8.37 8.45
CA PHE A 241 -5.00 -8.26 8.14
C PHE A 241 -5.41 -9.22 7.02
N ASN A 242 -4.68 -9.21 5.89
CA ASN A 242 -5.03 -10.02 4.73
C ASN A 242 -4.87 -11.51 4.95
N VAL A 243 -3.87 -11.97 5.71
CA VAL A 243 -3.67 -13.41 5.98
C VAL A 243 -4.72 -13.94 6.95
N LEU A 244 -5.20 -13.11 7.87
CA LEU A 244 -6.13 -13.52 8.93
C LEU A 244 -7.60 -13.20 8.63
N SER A 245 -7.91 -12.57 7.49
CA SER A 245 -9.27 -12.14 7.17
C SER A 245 -10.26 -13.31 7.04
N SER A 246 -9.93 -14.40 6.33
CA SER A 246 -10.83 -15.58 6.27
C SER A 246 -11.01 -16.25 7.63
N PRO A 247 -9.94 -16.61 8.37
CA PRO A 247 -10.11 -17.19 9.70
C PRO A 247 -10.91 -16.30 10.65
N ALA A 248 -10.74 -14.97 10.56
CA ALA A 248 -11.53 -14.03 11.34
C ALA A 248 -12.99 -14.02 10.92
N GLN A 249 -13.29 -14.01 9.62
CA GLN A 249 -14.66 -14.07 9.11
C GLN A 249 -15.43 -15.26 9.69
N ASP A 250 -14.84 -16.46 9.61
CA ASP A 250 -15.45 -17.69 10.14
C ASP A 250 -15.70 -17.59 11.65
N TYR A 251 -14.74 -16.99 12.37
CA TYR A 251 -14.85 -16.80 13.81
C TYR A 251 -15.96 -15.82 14.19
N PHE A 252 -16.07 -14.69 13.50
CA PHE A 252 -17.13 -13.71 13.72
C PHE A 252 -18.52 -14.28 13.41
N ILE A 253 -18.67 -15.02 12.30
CA ILE A 253 -19.93 -15.70 11.98
C ILE A 253 -20.32 -16.70 13.08
N LYS A 254 -19.37 -17.52 13.56
CA LYS A 254 -19.61 -18.45 14.67
C LYS A 254 -20.03 -17.76 15.96
N ILE A 255 -19.39 -16.64 16.32
CA ILE A 255 -19.78 -15.87 17.51
C ILE A 255 -21.21 -15.38 17.38
N ILE A 256 -21.58 -14.80 16.23
CA ILE A 256 -22.91 -14.21 16.10
C ILE A 256 -23.99 -15.28 16.16
N HIS A 257 -23.78 -16.45 15.55
CA HIS A 257 -24.68 -17.59 15.71
C HIS A 257 -24.84 -18.10 17.14
N GLN A 258 -23.87 -17.83 18.02
CA GLN A 258 -24.00 -18.16 19.45
C GLN A 258 -24.76 -17.07 20.24
N LEU A 259 -24.85 -15.85 19.71
CA LEU A 259 -25.48 -14.70 20.35
C LEU A 259 -26.95 -14.48 19.93
N THR A 260 -27.35 -15.00 18.77
CA THR A 260 -28.71 -14.92 18.19
C THR A 260 -29.44 -16.25 18.30
#